data_AF-A0A8K0EFZ2-F1
#
_entry.id   AF-A0A8K0EFZ2-F1
#
_cell.length_a   1.000
_cell.length_b   1.000
_cell.length_c   1.000
_cell.angle_alpha   90.00
_cell.angle_beta   90.00
_cell.angle_gamma   90.00
#
_symmetry.space_group_name_H-M   'P 1'
#
loop_
_entity.id
_entity.type
_entity.pdbx_description
1 polymer ?
#
loop_
_entity_poly.entity_id
_entity_poly.type
_entity_poly.pdbx_seq_one_letter_code
_entity_poly.pdbx_strand_id
1 'polypeptide(L)'
;MNRPARILVLIVLFGTSLQARVQKDVAQLGALEVPPVEADNNSSRPEDTNATVPFSLDYMSQQLLEQQAMIHQLQTEMTAKDQEIENEMQQLQAEIAAKDQTIQALQQQTQALEQRPYIERCESGVVGIPAYALSSGSGTRYRDLTATFRARFRKTPVVTIGLKTLDSSSYTRLDASVRYVYASHMTVRISTWSSSGLHSASVYWMACA
;
A
#
# COMPACT_ATOMS: atom_id res chain seq x y z
N MET A 1 46.46 -7.01 7.66
CA MET A 1 45.75 -6.79 8.95
C MET A 1 44.65 -5.77 8.70
N ASN A 2 43.43 -6.24 8.37
CA ASN A 2 42.30 -5.38 8.00
C ASN A 2 41.51 -4.99 9.25
N ARG A 3 41.38 -3.67 9.49
CA ARG A 3 40.47 -3.11 10.48
C ARG A 3 39.06 -3.00 9.86
N PRO A 4 37.98 -3.34 10.57
CA PRO A 4 36.64 -3.05 10.09
C PRO A 4 36.31 -1.56 10.28
N ALA A 5 35.82 -0.93 9.21
CA ALA A 5 35.30 0.42 9.20
C ALA A 5 34.01 0.50 10.05
N ARG A 6 33.95 1.47 10.95
CA ARG A 6 32.75 1.83 11.70
C ARG A 6 31.91 2.77 10.85
N ILE A 7 30.68 2.37 10.53
CA ILE A 7 29.69 3.25 9.90
C ILE A 7 29.04 4.06 11.02
N LEU A 8 29.27 5.37 11.02
CA LEU A 8 28.60 6.33 11.88
C LEU A 8 27.29 6.73 11.16
N VAL A 9 26.14 6.32 11.70
CA VAL A 9 24.84 6.77 11.20
C VAL A 9 24.51 8.09 11.90
N LEU A 10 24.56 9.17 11.13
CA LEU A 10 24.13 10.50 11.57
C LEU A 10 22.61 10.58 11.38
N ILE A 11 21.85 10.49 12.47
CA ILE A 11 20.41 10.72 12.44
C ILE A 11 20.18 12.23 12.47
N VAL A 12 19.82 12.80 11.32
CA VAL A 12 19.34 14.18 11.23
C VAL A 12 17.84 14.17 11.57
N LEU A 13 17.49 14.66 12.76
CA LEU A 13 16.12 14.90 13.16
C LEU A 13 15.65 16.25 12.60
N PHE A 14 14.93 16.24 11.48
CA PHE A 14 14.05 17.33 11.06
C PHE A 14 12.61 16.82 11.13
N GLY A 15 11.80 17.45 11.97
CA GLY A 15 10.40 17.10 12.17
C GLY A 15 9.75 18.08 13.13
N THR A 16 9.66 19.33 12.68
CA THR A 16 9.03 20.45 13.37
C THR A 16 7.54 20.23 13.60
N SER A 17 7.13 20.40 14.85
CA SER A 17 5.95 21.17 15.31
C SER A 17 4.72 21.15 14.40
N LEU A 18 3.79 20.23 14.68
CA LEU A 18 2.43 20.25 14.15
C LEU A 18 1.39 20.01 15.27
N GLN A 19 1.71 20.50 16.48
CA GLN A 19 0.85 20.35 17.66
C GLN A 19 0.44 21.70 18.27
N ALA A 20 0.56 22.79 17.50
CA ALA A 20 0.26 24.16 17.95
C ALA A 20 -0.82 24.88 17.11
N ARG A 21 -1.61 24.18 16.28
CA ARG A 21 -2.58 24.83 15.37
C ARG A 21 -4.05 24.47 15.52
N VAL A 22 -4.44 23.57 16.43
CA VAL A 22 -5.87 23.24 16.63
C VAL A 22 -6.52 24.01 17.78
N GLN A 23 -5.75 24.80 18.54
CA GLN A 23 -6.26 25.54 19.70
C GLN A 23 -6.47 27.05 19.46
N LYS A 24 -6.33 27.52 18.21
CA LYS A 24 -6.46 28.96 17.89
C LYS A 24 -7.81 29.36 17.26
N ASP A 25 -8.64 28.40 16.85
CA ASP A 25 -9.87 28.71 16.10
C ASP A 25 -11.18 28.57 16.91
N VAL A 26 -11.11 28.25 18.21
CA VAL A 26 -12.31 28.20 19.09
C VAL A 26 -12.48 29.49 19.92
N ALA A 27 -11.49 30.40 19.93
CA ALA A 27 -11.56 31.65 20.68
C ALA A 27 -12.11 32.85 19.88
N GLN A 28 -12.63 32.64 18.65
CA GLN A 28 -12.99 33.72 17.73
C GLN A 28 -14.44 33.69 17.21
N LEU A 29 -15.35 33.04 17.94
CA LEU A 29 -16.81 33.05 17.64
C LEU A 29 -17.67 33.73 18.72
N GLY A 30 -17.05 34.44 19.67
CA GLY A 30 -17.74 35.21 20.70
C GLY A 30 -17.67 36.73 20.46
N ALA A 31 -18.41 37.25 19.48
CA ALA A 31 -18.80 38.66 19.39
C ALA A 31 -19.77 38.87 18.21
N LEU A 32 -21.01 38.43 18.34
CA LEU A 32 -22.12 39.00 17.56
C LEU A 32 -22.72 40.11 18.43
N GLU A 33 -22.24 41.34 18.19
CA GLU A 33 -22.84 42.58 18.68
C GLU A 33 -24.30 42.65 18.25
N VAL A 34 -25.19 42.71 19.23
CA VAL A 34 -26.59 43.10 19.06
C VAL A 34 -26.59 44.62 18.84
N PRO A 35 -27.17 45.14 17.75
CA PRO A 35 -27.25 46.58 17.53
C PRO A 35 -28.16 47.26 18.56
N PRO A 36 -27.89 48.53 18.93
CA PRO A 36 -28.70 49.26 19.89
C PRO A 36 -30.05 49.62 19.26
N VAL A 37 -31.14 49.30 19.97
CA VAL A 37 -32.48 49.78 19.63
C VAL A 37 -32.58 51.22 20.09
N GLU A 38 -32.46 52.16 19.17
CA GLU A 38 -32.91 53.54 19.35
C GLU A 38 -34.45 53.55 19.38
N ALA A 39 -35.02 53.96 20.51
CA ALA A 39 -36.44 54.28 20.61
C ALA A 39 -36.57 55.80 20.74
N ASP A 40 -36.96 56.40 19.61
CA ASP A 40 -37.32 57.80 19.48
C ASP A 40 -38.43 58.20 20.44
N ASN A 41 -38.22 59.35 21.06
CA ASN A 41 -39.10 59.95 22.04
C ASN A 41 -39.73 61.20 21.38
N ASN A 42 -40.97 61.10 20.87
CA ASN A 42 -41.83 62.29 20.77
C ASN A 42 -43.33 61.99 20.62
N SER A 43 -44.03 62.20 21.74
CA SER A 43 -45.28 62.94 21.90
C SER A 43 -46.24 63.10 20.71
N SER A 44 -47.44 62.52 20.84
CA SER A 44 -48.71 63.17 20.45
C SER A 44 -49.90 62.52 21.18
N ARG A 45 -50.51 63.30 22.07
CA ARG A 45 -51.83 63.09 22.69
C ARG A 45 -52.93 63.17 21.60
N PRO A 46 -53.97 62.32 21.67
CA PRO A 46 -55.27 62.82 22.14
C PRO A 46 -55.90 61.95 23.24
N GLU A 47 -56.64 62.62 24.14
CA GLU A 47 -57.77 62.02 24.87
C GLU A 47 -58.70 61.34 23.83
N ASP A 48 -59.36 60.22 24.09
CA ASP A 48 -60.39 60.07 25.10
C ASP A 48 -60.98 58.64 25.04
N THR A 49 -61.74 58.26 26.06
CA THR A 49 -62.65 57.09 26.14
C THR A 49 -62.08 55.69 26.42
N ASN A 50 -61.98 55.40 27.73
CA ASN A 50 -62.79 54.37 28.40
C ASN A 50 -63.06 53.06 27.60
N ALA A 51 -62.16 52.11 27.71
CA ALA A 51 -62.50 50.69 27.71
C ALA A 51 -61.48 49.96 28.59
N THR A 52 -61.82 49.79 29.87
CA THR A 52 -61.13 48.86 30.76
C THR A 52 -61.34 47.45 30.23
N VAL A 53 -60.48 47.02 29.30
CA VAL A 53 -60.38 45.62 28.92
C VAL A 53 -59.71 44.91 30.10
N PRO A 54 -60.30 43.87 30.69
CA PRO A 54 -59.65 43.16 31.78
C PRO A 54 -58.45 42.43 31.18
N PHE A 55 -57.23 42.86 31.53
CA PHE A 55 -56.05 42.00 31.43
C PHE A 55 -56.30 40.82 32.38
N SER A 56 -56.94 39.77 31.85
CA SER A 56 -57.31 38.58 32.60
C SER A 56 -56.07 37.75 32.91
N LEU A 57 -55.93 37.35 34.17
CA LEU A 57 -54.88 36.45 34.66
C LEU A 57 -54.84 35.12 33.87
N ASP A 58 -55.99 34.70 33.31
CA ASP A 58 -56.11 33.49 32.48
C ASP A 58 -55.36 33.63 31.15
N TYR A 59 -55.36 34.82 30.53
CA TYR A 59 -54.67 35.04 29.25
C TYR A 59 -53.15 34.93 29.41
N MET A 60 -52.59 35.49 30.50
CA MET A 60 -51.16 35.35 30.79
C MET A 60 -50.78 33.93 31.18
N SER A 61 -51.65 33.24 31.94
CA SER A 61 -51.40 31.84 32.31
C SER A 61 -51.39 30.93 31.09
N GLN A 62 -52.27 31.18 30.12
CA GLN A 62 -52.35 30.42 28.87
C GLN A 62 -51.14 30.67 27.96
N GLN A 63 -50.72 31.93 27.83
CA GLN A 63 -49.51 32.30 27.09
C GLN A 63 -48.23 31.68 27.68
N LEU A 64 -48.13 31.62 29.01
CA LEU A 64 -47.00 30.99 29.70
C LEU A 64 -46.95 29.47 29.45
N LEU A 65 -48.11 28.81 29.43
CA LEU A 65 -48.25 27.39 29.14
C LEU A 65 -47.83 27.05 27.70
N GLU A 66 -48.21 27.88 26.73
CA GLU A 66 -47.77 27.75 25.34
C GLU A 66 -46.26 27.95 25.20
N GLN A 67 -45.70 28.94 25.89
CA GLN A 67 -44.26 29.20 25.87
C GLN A 67 -43.47 28.04 26.50
N GLN A 68 -43.97 27.44 27.58
CA GLN A 68 -43.39 26.24 28.21
C GLN A 68 -43.40 25.04 27.25
N ALA A 69 -44.48 24.85 26.50
CA ALA A 69 -44.61 23.78 25.51
C ALA A 69 -43.62 23.95 24.35
N MET A 70 -43.44 25.18 23.85
CA MET A 70 -42.46 25.48 22.81
C MET A 70 -41.02 25.21 23.27
N ILE A 71 -40.67 25.63 24.50
CA ILE A 71 -39.35 25.35 25.08
C ILE A 71 -39.10 23.85 25.18
N HIS A 72 -40.10 23.09 25.65
CA HIS A 72 -39.98 21.64 25.75
C HIS A 72 -39.81 20.99 24.36
N GLN A 73 -40.54 21.44 23.34
CA GLN A 73 -40.41 20.95 21.98
C GLN A 73 -39.01 21.23 21.40
N LEU A 74 -38.50 22.46 21.58
CA LEU A 74 -37.16 22.85 21.16
C LEU A 74 -36.08 21.99 21.83
N GLN A 75 -36.22 21.70 23.13
CA GLN A 75 -35.30 20.80 23.83
C GLN A 75 -35.32 19.39 23.23
N THR A 76 -36.50 18.84 22.93
CA THR A 76 -36.60 17.51 22.30
C THR A 76 -36.03 17.48 20.88
N GLU A 77 -36.17 18.55 20.11
CA GLU A 77 -35.58 18.63 18.77
C GLU A 77 -34.05 18.75 18.86
N MET A 78 -33.54 19.55 19.81
CA MET A 78 -32.11 19.71 20.03
C MET A 78 -31.46 18.38 20.43
N THR A 79 -32.04 17.64 21.37
CA THR A 79 -31.50 16.34 21.78
C THR A 79 -31.56 15.30 20.66
N ALA A 80 -32.61 15.32 19.84
CA ALA A 80 -32.71 14.43 18.68
C ALA A 80 -31.62 14.74 17.64
N LYS A 81 -31.37 16.02 17.36
CA LYS A 81 -30.30 16.46 16.44
C LYS A 81 -28.90 16.17 17.00
N ASP A 82 -28.69 16.37 18.30
CA ASP A 82 -27.41 16.03 18.94
C ASP A 82 -27.14 14.52 18.81
N GLN A 83 -28.16 13.68 19.00
CA GLN A 83 -28.02 12.24 18.83
C GLN A 83 -27.72 11.84 17.37
N GLU A 84 -28.32 12.53 16.40
CA GLU A 84 -28.05 12.33 14.98
C GLU A 84 -26.59 12.66 14.64
N ILE A 85 -26.10 13.81 15.11
CA ILE A 85 -24.70 14.23 14.92
C ILE A 85 -23.73 13.22 15.55
N GLU A 86 -24.02 12.72 16.75
CA GLU A 86 -23.21 11.67 17.37
C GLU A 86 -23.16 10.39 16.54
N ASN A 87 -24.29 9.97 15.96
CA ASN A 87 -24.36 8.78 15.12
C ASN A 87 -23.56 8.97 13.82
N GLU A 88 -23.68 10.12 13.16
CA GLU A 88 -22.89 10.45 11.97
C GLU A 88 -21.39 10.46 12.28
N MET A 89 -21.01 11.02 13.43
CA MET A 89 -19.61 11.06 13.87
C MET A 89 -19.04 9.65 14.08
N GLN A 90 -19.80 8.76 14.71
CA GLN A 90 -19.41 7.37 14.90
C GLN A 90 -19.30 6.63 13.57
N GLN A 91 -20.24 6.85 12.66
CA GLN A 91 -20.21 6.25 11.33
C GLN A 91 -18.98 6.71 10.53
N LEU A 92 -18.69 8.01 10.53
CA LEU A 92 -17.51 8.56 9.87
C LEU A 92 -16.22 8.01 10.48
N GLN A 93 -16.17 7.87 11.80
CA GLN A 93 -14.99 7.32 12.48
C GLN A 93 -14.76 5.84 12.14
N ALA A 94 -15.83 5.05 12.01
CA ALA A 94 -15.77 3.69 11.51
C ALA A 94 -15.29 3.63 10.05
N GLU A 95 -15.77 4.53 9.20
CA GLU A 95 -15.35 4.61 7.79
C GLU A 95 -13.86 4.99 7.67
N ILE A 96 -13.39 5.96 8.46
CA ILE A 96 -11.98 6.35 8.51
C ILE A 96 -11.11 5.16 8.94
N ALA A 97 -11.50 4.45 10.00
CA ALA A 97 -10.77 3.28 10.47
C ALA A 97 -10.69 2.18 9.40
N ALA A 98 -11.78 1.92 8.68
CA ALA A 98 -11.80 0.94 7.59
C ALA A 98 -10.92 1.37 6.40
N LYS A 99 -10.91 2.67 6.07
CA LYS A 99 -10.04 3.23 5.03
C LYS A 99 -8.56 3.16 5.43
N ASP A 100 -8.22 3.45 6.69
CA ASP A 100 -6.86 3.34 7.19
C ASP A 100 -6.32 1.91 7.11
N GLN A 101 -7.15 0.91 7.45
CA GLN A 101 -6.80 -0.50 7.26
C GLN A 101 -6.52 -0.82 5.79
N THR A 102 -7.33 -0.29 4.88
CA THR A 102 -7.14 -0.47 3.44
C THR A 102 -5.85 0.17 2.94
N ILE A 103 -5.53 1.38 3.41
CA ILE A 103 -4.29 2.08 3.09
C ILE A 103 -3.09 1.27 3.58
N GLN A 104 -3.13 0.75 4.80
CA GLN A 104 -2.05 -0.09 5.33
C GLN A 104 -1.87 -1.37 4.51
N ALA A 105 -2.96 -2.03 4.11
CA ALA A 105 -2.90 -3.22 3.26
C ALA A 105 -2.28 -2.92 1.87
N LEU A 106 -2.69 -1.82 1.24
CA LEU A 106 -2.14 -1.36 -0.04
C LEU A 106 -0.65 -0.99 0.06
N GLN A 107 -0.25 -0.36 1.17
CA GLN A 107 1.15 -0.04 1.43
C GLN A 107 2.00 -1.31 1.57
N GLN A 108 1.51 -2.32 2.29
CA GLN A 108 2.18 -3.61 2.39
C GLN A 108 2.32 -4.28 1.02
N GLN A 109 1.27 -4.23 0.19
CA GLN A 109 1.31 -4.79 -1.16
C GLN A 109 2.34 -4.07 -2.05
N THR A 110 2.39 -2.74 -1.99
CA THR A 110 3.36 -1.93 -2.75
C THR A 110 4.78 -2.29 -2.35
N GLN A 111 5.08 -2.39 -1.06
CA GLN A 111 6.40 -2.80 -0.57
C GLN A 111 6.79 -4.19 -1.08
N ALA A 112 5.84 -5.14 -1.09
CA ALA A 112 6.09 -6.48 -1.61
C ALA A 112 6.39 -6.48 -3.12
N LEU A 113 5.76 -5.59 -3.90
CA LEU A 113 6.02 -5.44 -5.33
C LEU A 113 7.35 -4.75 -5.62
N GLU A 114 7.70 -3.71 -4.86
CA GLU A 114 8.99 -3.01 -5.00
C GLU A 114 10.18 -3.92 -4.69
N GLN A 115 10.00 -4.89 -3.78
CA GLN A 115 11.02 -5.89 -3.49
C GLN A 115 11.14 -6.98 -4.56
N ARG A 116 10.21 -7.07 -5.53
CA ARG A 116 10.33 -8.08 -6.59
C ARG A 116 11.45 -7.70 -7.55
N PRO A 117 12.39 -8.62 -7.85
CA PRO A 117 13.38 -8.40 -8.89
C PRO A 117 12.66 -8.25 -10.23
N TYR A 118 12.67 -7.05 -10.78
CA TYR A 118 12.16 -6.77 -12.12
C TYR A 118 12.97 -7.57 -13.15
N ILE A 119 12.31 -8.44 -13.90
CA ILE A 119 12.90 -9.20 -15.01
C ILE A 119 12.66 -8.39 -16.28
N GLU A 120 13.72 -7.82 -16.83
CA GLU A 120 13.66 -6.99 -18.05
C GLU A 120 13.49 -7.85 -19.30
N ARG A 121 14.14 -9.02 -19.33
CA ARG A 121 14.24 -9.82 -20.55
C ARG A 121 14.51 -11.29 -20.23
N CYS A 122 13.98 -12.17 -21.07
CA CYS A 122 14.34 -13.59 -21.08
C CYS A 122 14.85 -14.03 -22.46
N GLU A 123 15.83 -14.92 -22.47
CA GLU A 123 16.30 -15.64 -23.65
C GLU A 123 16.26 -17.15 -23.38
N SER A 124 16.08 -17.96 -24.43
CA SER A 124 16.06 -19.42 -24.31
C SER A 124 16.74 -20.08 -25.51
N GLY A 125 17.12 -21.35 -25.34
CA GLY A 125 17.75 -22.12 -26.40
C GLY A 125 18.04 -23.55 -26.00
N VAL A 126 18.89 -24.20 -26.80
CA VAL A 126 19.32 -25.59 -26.60
C VAL A 126 20.83 -25.68 -26.73
N VAL A 127 21.46 -26.45 -25.86
CA VAL A 127 22.84 -26.90 -26.04
C VAL A 127 22.92 -28.41 -25.85
N GLY A 128 23.76 -29.07 -26.61
CA GLY A 128 23.94 -30.51 -26.51
C GLY A 128 25.36 -30.95 -26.82
N ILE A 129 25.72 -32.13 -26.33
CA ILE A 129 27.00 -32.73 -26.66
C ILE A 129 26.97 -33.24 -28.11
N PRO A 130 28.09 -33.16 -28.85
CA PRO A 130 28.22 -33.84 -30.13
C PRO A 130 27.96 -35.34 -29.98
N ALA A 131 27.51 -35.98 -31.06
CA ALA A 131 27.27 -37.42 -31.07
C ALA A 131 28.54 -38.19 -30.66
N TYR A 132 28.35 -39.20 -29.81
CA TYR A 132 29.38 -40.09 -29.28
C TYR A 132 30.48 -39.40 -28.45
N ALA A 133 30.32 -38.12 -28.08
CA ALA A 133 31.35 -37.36 -27.36
C ALA A 133 31.68 -37.93 -25.97
N LEU A 134 30.77 -38.69 -25.36
CA LEU A 134 30.86 -39.31 -24.05
C LEU A 134 30.42 -40.80 -24.07
N SER A 135 30.46 -41.46 -25.24
CA SER A 135 29.96 -42.83 -25.39
C SER A 135 30.91 -43.90 -24.86
N SER A 136 32.19 -43.59 -24.65
CA SER A 136 33.21 -44.53 -24.20
C SER A 136 34.10 -43.95 -23.10
N GLY A 137 34.82 -44.83 -22.42
CA GLY A 137 35.66 -44.51 -21.27
C GLY A 137 35.00 -44.84 -19.93
N SER A 138 35.76 -44.67 -18.85
CA SER A 138 35.33 -44.95 -17.48
C SER A 138 35.56 -43.74 -16.56
N GLY A 139 34.96 -43.76 -15.37
CA GLY A 139 35.05 -42.65 -14.43
C GLY A 139 34.25 -41.42 -14.89
N THR A 140 34.44 -40.30 -14.20
CA THR A 140 33.73 -39.04 -14.48
C THR A 140 34.21 -38.42 -15.79
N ARG A 141 33.29 -38.23 -16.73
CA ARG A 141 33.53 -37.65 -18.05
C ARG A 141 32.50 -36.58 -18.33
N TYR A 142 32.90 -35.48 -18.95
CA TYR A 142 32.01 -34.34 -19.17
C TYR A 142 32.36 -33.52 -20.40
N ARG A 143 31.40 -32.69 -20.82
CA ARG A 143 31.57 -31.63 -21.80
C ARG A 143 31.00 -30.34 -21.23
N ASP A 144 31.79 -29.28 -21.36
CA ASP A 144 31.35 -27.92 -21.08
C ASP A 144 30.90 -27.28 -22.39
N LEU A 145 29.65 -26.84 -22.41
CA LEU A 145 28.96 -26.29 -23.58
C LEU A 145 28.65 -24.82 -23.31
N THR A 146 29.11 -23.94 -24.19
CA THR A 146 28.85 -22.50 -24.06
C THR A 146 27.64 -22.11 -24.90
N ALA A 147 26.68 -21.43 -24.26
CA ALA A 147 25.57 -20.77 -24.93
C ALA A 147 25.80 -19.26 -24.87
N THR A 148 25.84 -18.61 -26.03
CA THR A 148 25.95 -17.15 -26.14
C THR A 148 24.57 -16.54 -26.32
N PHE A 149 24.27 -15.50 -25.54
CA PHE A 149 23.01 -14.78 -25.64
C PHE A 149 23.02 -13.87 -26.88
N ARG A 150 21.86 -13.68 -27.50
CA ARG A 150 21.70 -12.82 -28.68
C ARG A 150 22.12 -11.39 -28.39
N ALA A 151 21.85 -10.93 -27.17
CA ALA A 151 22.36 -9.67 -26.67
C ALA A 151 22.81 -9.81 -25.21
N ARG A 152 23.75 -8.96 -24.79
CA ARG A 152 24.23 -8.94 -23.41
C ARG A 152 23.12 -8.45 -22.46
N PHE A 153 22.92 -9.14 -21.33
CA PHE A 153 22.06 -8.69 -20.23
C PHE A 153 22.71 -7.55 -19.44
N ARG A 154 21.91 -6.68 -18.82
CA ARG A 154 22.44 -5.60 -17.96
C ARG A 154 23.04 -6.12 -16.65
N LYS A 155 22.46 -7.19 -16.12
CA LYS A 155 22.92 -7.94 -14.94
C LYS A 155 23.13 -9.40 -15.29
N THR A 156 23.81 -10.16 -14.43
CA THR A 156 23.94 -11.61 -14.61
C THR A 156 22.54 -12.24 -14.51
N PRO A 157 22.07 -12.96 -15.55
CA PRO A 157 20.75 -13.57 -15.53
C PRO A 157 20.66 -14.73 -14.54
N VAL A 158 19.45 -15.02 -14.08
CA VAL A 158 19.10 -16.31 -13.48
C VAL A 158 18.88 -17.31 -14.60
N VAL A 159 19.53 -18.47 -14.52
CA VAL A 159 19.46 -19.52 -15.53
C VAL A 159 18.76 -20.75 -14.96
N THR A 160 17.84 -21.30 -15.74
CA THR A 160 17.27 -22.63 -15.52
C THR A 160 17.61 -23.53 -16.70
N ILE A 161 17.83 -24.81 -16.43
CA ILE A 161 18.09 -25.83 -17.46
C ILE A 161 17.19 -27.04 -17.24
N GLY A 162 16.86 -27.73 -18.32
CA GLY A 162 16.07 -28.96 -18.30
C GLY A 162 16.54 -29.92 -19.39
N LEU A 163 16.54 -31.21 -19.11
CA LEU A 163 16.93 -32.23 -20.08
C LEU A 163 15.96 -32.22 -21.28
N LYS A 164 16.51 -32.18 -22.50
CA LYS A 164 15.74 -32.19 -23.75
C LYS A 164 15.79 -33.55 -24.44
N THR A 165 16.99 -34.04 -24.71
CA THR A 165 17.20 -35.37 -25.31
C THR A 165 18.25 -36.12 -24.51
N LEU A 166 18.09 -37.44 -24.49
CA LEU A 166 19.01 -38.36 -23.86
C LEU A 166 19.06 -39.64 -24.68
N ASP A 167 20.25 -39.96 -25.18
CA ASP A 167 20.58 -41.22 -25.82
C ASP A 167 21.79 -41.82 -25.09
N SER A 168 21.56 -42.94 -24.42
CA SER A 168 22.52 -43.56 -23.52
C SER A 168 22.46 -45.08 -23.67
N SER A 169 23.62 -45.71 -23.53
CA SER A 169 23.75 -47.16 -23.40
C SER A 169 23.26 -47.67 -22.02
N SER A 170 23.44 -48.96 -21.74
CA SER A 170 23.10 -49.58 -20.45
C SER A 170 23.70 -48.84 -19.25
N TYR A 171 22.87 -48.67 -18.20
CA TYR A 171 23.13 -47.88 -16.99
C TYR A 171 23.22 -46.37 -17.24
N THR A 172 22.09 -45.67 -17.22
CA THR A 172 22.05 -44.21 -17.37
C THR A 172 22.54 -43.52 -16.11
N ARG A 173 23.63 -42.75 -16.24
CA ARG A 173 24.14 -41.83 -15.23
C ARG A 173 24.45 -40.52 -15.92
N LEU A 174 23.74 -39.47 -15.52
CA LEU A 174 23.80 -38.18 -16.16
C LEU A 174 23.69 -37.10 -15.08
N ASP A 175 24.54 -36.08 -15.16
CA ASP A 175 24.38 -34.82 -14.46
C ASP A 175 24.49 -33.69 -15.46
N ALA A 176 23.56 -32.73 -15.38
CA ALA A 176 23.60 -31.51 -16.16
C ALA A 176 23.53 -30.33 -15.19
N SER A 177 24.57 -29.49 -15.21
CA SER A 177 24.73 -28.40 -14.25
C SER A 177 25.25 -27.13 -14.91
N VAL A 178 24.77 -25.97 -14.45
CA VAL A 178 25.29 -24.67 -14.89
C VAL A 178 26.59 -24.39 -14.14
N ARG A 179 27.69 -24.15 -14.86
CA ARG A 179 29.02 -23.91 -14.26
C ARG A 179 29.29 -22.43 -14.05
N TYR A 180 29.05 -21.64 -15.10
CA TYR A 180 29.30 -20.21 -15.10
C TYR A 180 28.16 -19.49 -15.80
N VAL A 181 27.77 -18.34 -15.25
CA VAL A 181 26.77 -17.45 -15.86
C VAL A 181 27.36 -16.05 -15.89
N TYR A 182 27.43 -15.48 -17.09
CA TYR A 182 27.86 -14.12 -17.34
C TYR A 182 26.74 -13.34 -18.02
N ALA A 183 26.91 -12.03 -18.17
CA ALA A 183 25.93 -11.20 -18.86
C ALA A 183 25.79 -11.52 -20.36
N SER A 184 26.82 -12.09 -21.01
CA SER A 184 26.83 -12.34 -22.46
C SER A 184 26.69 -13.82 -22.83
N HIS A 185 26.96 -14.73 -21.90
CA HIS A 185 26.97 -16.16 -22.15
C HIS A 185 26.88 -16.95 -20.85
N MET A 186 26.69 -18.25 -20.98
CA MET A 186 26.79 -19.20 -19.89
C MET A 186 27.46 -20.49 -20.34
N THR A 187 27.91 -21.29 -19.38
CA THR A 187 28.49 -22.61 -19.61
C THR A 187 27.70 -23.66 -18.86
N VAL A 188 27.17 -24.65 -19.59
CA VAL A 188 26.50 -25.82 -19.03
C VAL A 188 27.43 -27.01 -19.15
N ARG A 189 27.62 -27.75 -18.05
CA ARG A 189 28.31 -29.03 -18.03
C ARG A 189 27.30 -30.14 -18.17
N ILE A 190 27.51 -31.03 -19.13
CA ILE A 190 26.83 -32.33 -19.20
C ILE A 190 27.87 -33.40 -18.89
N SER A 191 27.60 -34.23 -17.90
CA SER A 191 28.52 -35.24 -17.40
C SER A 191 27.87 -36.61 -17.21
N THR A 192 28.71 -37.64 -17.26
CA THR A 192 28.40 -39.04 -16.98
C THR A 192 29.53 -39.61 -16.12
N TRP A 193 29.34 -40.75 -15.48
CA TRP A 193 30.36 -41.38 -14.65
C TRP A 193 30.30 -42.91 -14.69
N SER A 194 31.29 -43.55 -14.04
CA SER A 194 31.47 -45.00 -14.07
C SER A 194 31.59 -45.49 -15.53
N SER A 195 30.98 -46.62 -15.87
CA SER A 195 30.97 -47.23 -17.21
C SER A 195 29.83 -46.75 -18.12
N SER A 196 29.04 -45.76 -17.71
CA SER A 196 27.85 -45.31 -18.44
C SER A 196 28.19 -44.61 -19.76
N GLY A 197 27.80 -45.18 -20.90
CA GLY A 197 27.99 -44.55 -22.22
C GLY A 197 26.87 -43.57 -22.54
N LEU A 198 27.22 -42.32 -22.87
CA LEU A 198 26.30 -41.28 -23.31
C LEU A 198 26.55 -40.94 -24.79
N HIS A 199 25.67 -41.41 -25.67
CA HIS A 199 25.78 -41.20 -27.11
C HIS A 199 25.38 -39.79 -27.51
N SER A 200 24.27 -39.28 -26.96
CA SER A 200 23.90 -37.88 -27.11
C SER A 200 23.11 -37.40 -25.90
N ALA A 201 23.22 -36.11 -25.60
CA ALA A 201 22.41 -35.46 -24.60
C ALA A 201 22.31 -33.97 -24.93
N SER A 202 21.13 -33.40 -24.74
CA SER A 202 20.94 -31.96 -24.87
C SER A 202 20.04 -31.44 -23.76
N VAL A 203 20.22 -30.17 -23.41
CA VAL A 203 19.38 -29.46 -22.45
C VAL A 203 18.71 -28.27 -23.12
N TYR A 204 17.46 -28.04 -22.76
CA TYR A 204 16.85 -26.73 -22.86
C TYR A 204 17.39 -25.82 -21.79
N TRP A 205 17.47 -24.53 -22.10
CA TRP A 205 17.85 -23.51 -21.13
C TRP A 205 17.01 -22.25 -21.30
N MET A 206 16.83 -21.53 -20.19
CA MET A 206 16.19 -20.22 -20.14
C MET A 206 17.00 -19.32 -19.19
N ALA A 207 17.29 -18.10 -19.63
CA ALA A 207 18.05 -17.09 -18.90
C ALA A 207 17.21 -15.81 -18.80
N CYS A 208 16.96 -15.30 -17.59
CA CYS A 208 16.15 -14.11 -17.35
C CYS A 208 16.89 -13.13 -16.43
N ALA A 209 16.91 -11.83 -16.78
CA ALA A 209 17.48 -10.75 -15.96
C ALA A 209 16.72 -9.46 -16.17
#